data_AF-A0A2A3FUX8-F1
#
_entry.id   AF-A0A2A3FUX8-F1
#
_cell.length_a   1.000
_cell.length_b   1.000
_cell.length_c   1.000
_cell.angle_alpha   90.00
_cell.angle_beta   90.00
_cell.angle_gamma   90.00
#
_symmetry.space_group_name_H-M   'P 1'
#
loop_
_entity.id
_entity.type
_entity.pdbx_description
1 polymer ?
#
loop_
_entity_poly.entity_id
_entity_poly.type
_entity_poly.pdbx_seq_one_letter_code
_entity_poly.pdbx_strand_id
1 'polypeptide(L)'
;MTIDDEEAAGAAILMDTLPDHHKTVLRLRLAHRLPAVEVARILGTNVEAVLLLQHAALNLLRRQLEAGVVVDGDNPAYGRD
;
A
#
# COMPACT_ATOMS: atom_id res chain seq x y z
N MET A 1 -23.35 0.16 0.67
CA MET A 1 -21.90 -0.05 0.57
C MET A 1 -21.63 -0.17 -0.92
N THR A 2 -20.85 0.76 -1.48
CA THR A 2 -20.51 0.76 -2.90
C THR A 2 -19.22 -0.05 -3.13
N ILE A 3 -18.95 -0.44 -4.38
CA ILE A 3 -17.69 -1.11 -4.76
C ILE A 3 -16.48 -0.28 -4.32
N ASP A 4 -16.58 1.06 -4.35
CA ASP A 4 -15.53 1.97 -3.90
C ASP A 4 -15.23 1.87 -2.39
N ASP A 5 -16.25 1.60 -1.55
CA ASP A 5 -16.08 1.46 -0.10
C ASP A 5 -15.32 0.16 0.23
N GLU A 6 -15.55 -0.90 -0.53
CA GLU A 6 -14.92 -2.20 -0.36
C GLU A 6 -13.45 -2.17 -0.83
N GLU A 7 -13.18 -1.54 -1.97
CA GLU A 7 -11.83 -1.34 -2.48
C GLU A 7 -10.99 -0.46 -1.53
N ALA A 8 -11.60 0.59 -0.96
CA ALA A 8 -10.96 1.43 0.05
C ALA A 8 -10.65 0.66 1.34
N ALA A 9 -11.53 -0.23 1.78
CA ALA A 9 -11.30 -1.09 2.94
C ALA A 9 -10.15 -2.09 2.67
N GLY A 10 -10.11 -2.70 1.49
CA GLY A 10 -9.01 -3.58 1.07
C GLY A 10 -7.65 -2.85 1.03
N ALA A 11 -7.64 -1.62 0.51
CA ALA A 11 -6.44 -0.78 0.48
C ALA A 11 -5.96 -0.41 1.90
N ALA A 12 -6.88 -0.13 2.83
CA ALA A 12 -6.53 0.16 4.22
C ALA A 12 -5.88 -1.04 4.91
N ILE A 13 -6.44 -2.25 4.73
CA ILE A 13 -5.90 -3.49 5.30
C ILE A 13 -4.49 -3.78 4.76
N LEU A 14 -4.29 -3.65 3.45
CA LEU A 14 -2.98 -3.80 2.83
C LEU A 14 -1.95 -2.79 3.33
N MET A 15 -2.37 -1.53 3.50
CA MET A 15 -1.49 -0.52 4.07
C MET A 15 -1.12 -0.84 5.52
N ASP A 16 -1.98 -1.54 6.25
CA ASP A 16 -1.74 -1.85 7.65
C ASP A 16 -0.73 -2.98 7.91
N THR A 17 -0.51 -3.86 6.93
CA THR A 17 0.50 -4.92 7.01
C THR A 17 1.94 -4.44 6.76
N LEU A 18 2.11 -3.24 6.20
CA LEU A 18 3.43 -2.69 5.90
C LEU A 18 4.17 -2.26 7.18
N PRO A 19 5.52 -2.30 7.21
CA PRO A 19 6.26 -1.68 8.30
C PRO A 19 6.04 -0.15 8.32
N ASP A 20 6.08 0.47 9.50
CA ASP A 20 5.71 1.89 9.70
C ASP A 20 6.49 2.88 8.82
N HIS A 21 7.78 2.64 8.59
CA HIS A 21 8.58 3.45 7.68
C HIS A 21 8.08 3.38 6.23
N HIS A 22 7.63 2.21 5.78
CA HIS A 22 7.07 2.01 4.44
C HIS A 22 5.71 2.70 4.32
N LYS A 23 4.82 2.55 5.33
CA LYS A 23 3.53 3.27 5.39
C LYS A 23 3.73 4.77 5.28
N THR A 24 4.65 5.31 6.06
CA THR A 24 4.94 6.75 6.12
C THR A 24 5.38 7.27 4.75
N VAL A 25 6.32 6.60 4.08
CA VAL A 25 6.78 7.00 2.75
C VAL A 25 5.64 6.95 1.73
N LEU A 26 4.83 5.88 1.72
CA LEU A 26 3.72 5.78 0.76
C LEU A 26 2.64 6.83 1.02
N ARG A 27 2.28 7.11 2.28
CA ARG A 27 1.32 8.18 2.61
C ARG A 27 1.79 9.53 2.10
N LEU A 28 3.05 9.89 2.39
CA LEU A 28 3.60 11.18 1.95
C LEU A 28 3.70 11.28 0.42
N ARG A 29 4.14 10.20 -0.26
CA ARG A 29 4.37 10.20 -1.71
C ARG A 29 3.10 10.07 -2.54
N LEU A 30 2.13 9.26 -2.09
CA LEU A 30 0.95 8.90 -2.89
C LEU A 30 -0.30 9.64 -2.44
N ALA A 31 -0.59 9.67 -1.13
CA ALA A 31 -1.78 10.33 -0.60
C ALA A 31 -1.59 11.85 -0.57
N HIS A 32 -0.44 12.33 -0.06
CA HIS A 32 -0.12 13.76 -0.01
C HIS A 32 0.62 14.29 -1.24
N ARG A 33 0.94 13.42 -2.20
CA ARG A 33 1.60 13.76 -3.48
C ARG A 33 2.91 14.55 -3.32
N LEU A 34 3.61 14.41 -2.20
CA LEU A 34 4.85 15.14 -1.96
C LEU A 34 5.99 14.64 -2.86
N PRO A 35 6.86 15.52 -3.36
CA PRO A 35 8.03 15.12 -4.13
C PRO A 35 9.07 14.43 -3.22
N ALA A 36 9.86 13.52 -3.78
CA ALA A 36 10.79 12.70 -3.00
C ALA A 36 11.85 13.54 -2.24
N VAL A 37 12.24 14.69 -2.78
CA VAL A 37 13.13 15.65 -2.13
C VAL A 37 12.54 16.24 -0.85
N GLU A 38 11.24 16.51 -0.84
CA GLU A 38 10.55 17.07 0.33
C GLU A 38 10.33 16.00 1.39
N VAL A 39 9.97 14.78 0.97
CA VAL A 39 9.88 13.62 1.86
C VAL A 39 11.23 13.31 2.50
N ALA A 40 12.33 13.36 1.73
CA ALA A 40 13.67 13.15 2.25
C ALA A 40 14.03 14.19 3.34
N ARG A 41 13.65 15.46 3.12
CA ARG A 41 13.81 16.53 4.11
C ARG A 41 12.99 16.26 5.38
N ILE A 42 11.71 15.90 5.23
CA ILE A 42 10.80 15.61 6.36
C ILE A 42 11.34 14.44 7.20
N LEU A 43 11.86 13.40 6.55
CA LEU A 43 12.34 12.19 7.21
C LEU A 43 13.81 12.26 7.64
N GLY A 44 14.50 13.39 7.42
CA GLY A 44 15.91 13.55 7.77
C GLY A 44 16.84 12.56 7.05
N THR A 45 16.54 12.24 5.78
CA THR A 45 17.27 11.27 4.97
C THR A 45 17.57 11.83 3.56
N ASN A 46 18.02 10.99 2.63
CA ASN A 46 18.30 11.36 1.25
C ASN A 46 17.23 10.84 0.27
N VAL A 47 17.22 11.41 -0.95
CA VAL A 47 16.24 11.06 -1.98
C VAL A 47 16.32 9.60 -2.39
N GLU A 48 17.53 9.05 -2.49
CA GLU A 48 17.75 7.66 -2.89
C GLU A 48 17.12 6.69 -1.88
N ALA A 49 17.30 6.93 -0.59
CA ALA A 49 16.69 6.14 0.49
C ALA A 49 15.17 6.17 0.43
N VAL A 50 14.56 7.33 0.14
CA VAL A 50 13.11 7.46 -0.05
C VAL A 50 12.63 6.63 -1.24
N LEU A 51 13.33 6.69 -2.37
CA LEU A 51 12.96 5.94 -3.57
C LEU A 51 13.12 4.43 -3.37
N LEU A 52 14.19 3.99 -2.72
CA LEU A 52 14.41 2.58 -2.36
C LEU A 52 13.31 2.06 -1.42
N LEU A 53 12.98 2.85 -0.39
CA LEU A 53 11.95 2.47 0.58
C LEU A 53 10.55 2.45 -0.08
N GLN A 54 10.27 3.40 -0.97
CA GLN A 54 9.04 3.39 -1.79
C GLN A 54 8.97 2.13 -2.67
N HIS A 55 10.07 1.79 -3.37
CA HIS A 55 10.11 0.62 -4.23
C HIS A 55 9.93 -0.69 -3.44
N ALA A 56 10.60 -0.82 -2.30
CA ALA A 56 10.45 -1.95 -1.39
C ALA A 56 9.00 -2.09 -0.89
N ALA A 57 8.36 -0.97 -0.53
CA ALA A 57 6.98 -0.94 -0.06
C ALA A 57 6.00 -1.43 -1.13
N LEU A 58 6.12 -0.91 -2.35
CA LEU A 58 5.27 -1.29 -3.47
C LEU A 58 5.47 -2.77 -3.87
N ASN A 59 6.70 -3.27 -3.82
CA ASN A 59 6.97 -4.68 -4.06
C ASN A 59 6.36 -5.59 -2.98
N LEU A 60 6.37 -5.16 -1.72
CA LEU A 60 5.75 -5.90 -0.64
C LEU A 60 4.22 -5.96 -0.83
N LEU A 61 3.59 -4.83 -1.14
CA LEU A 61 2.15 -4.78 -1.47
C LEU A 61 1.80 -5.69 -2.65
N ARG A 62 2.60 -5.65 -3.73
CA ARG A 62 2.39 -6.52 -4.89
C ARG A 62 2.46 -8.00 -4.52
N ARG A 63 3.44 -8.41 -3.73
CA ARG A 63 3.56 -9.80 -3.26
C ARG A 63 2.38 -10.22 -2.39
N GLN A 64 1.84 -9.31 -1.59
CA GLN A 64 0.66 -9.59 -0.78
C GLN A 64 -0.60 -9.75 -1.63
N LEU A 65 -0.77 -8.92 -2.66
CA LEU A 65 -1.82 -9.06 -3.66
C LEU A 65 -1.72 -10.41 -4.38
N GLU A 66 -0.51 -10.78 -4.83
CA GLU A 66 -0.25 -12.08 -5.48
C GLU A 66 -0.49 -13.27 -4.55
N ALA A 67 -0.24 -13.11 -3.25
CA ALA A 67 -0.48 -14.14 -2.23
C ALA A 67 -1.94 -14.21 -1.76
N GLY A 68 -2.84 -13.38 -2.28
CA GLY A 68 -4.25 -13.37 -1.89
C GLY A 68 -4.51 -12.81 -0.49
N VAL A 69 -3.62 -11.95 0.02
CA VAL A 69 -3.77 -11.32 1.35
C VAL A 69 -4.83 -10.20 1.35
N VAL A 70 -5.45 -9.90 0.20
CA VAL A 70 -6.67 -9.08 0.16
C VAL A 70 -7.89 -9.97 0.34
N VAL A 71 -8.55 -9.70 1.47
CA VAL A 71 -9.87 -10.14 1.90
C VAL A 71 -10.79 -10.51 0.73
N ASP A 72 -11.16 -11.78 0.74
CA ASP A 72 -12.47 -12.31 0.36
C ASP A 72 -13.58 -11.38 0.88
N GLY A 73 -13.90 -10.35 0.09
CA GLY A 73 -15.19 -9.69 0.09
C GLY A 73 -16.10 -10.48 -0.85
N ASP A 74 -16.73 -11.54 -0.32
CA ASP A 74 -17.81 -12.28 -0.99
C ASP A 74 -17.41 -13.10 -2.24
N ASN A 75 -16.76 -14.25 -2.05
CA ASN A 75 -16.87 -15.36 -3.01
C ASN A 75 -17.74 -16.50 -2.45
N PRO A 76 -19.08 -16.46 -2.58
CA PRO A 76 -19.86 -17.69 -2.49
C PRO A 76 -19.51 -18.51 -3.73
N ALA A 77 -18.74 -19.57 -3.48
CA ALA A 77 -18.43 -20.64 -4.40
C ALA A 77 -19.59 -20.92 -5.38
N TYR A 78 -19.47 -20.47 -6.62
CA TYR A 78 -20.19 -21.06 -7.72
C TYR A 78 -19.41 -22.28 -8.20
N GLY A 79 -19.40 -23.31 -7.35
CA GLY A 79 -19.44 -24.67 -7.85
C GLY A 79 -20.85 -24.90 -8.38
N ARG A 80 -20.98 -25.02 -9.70
CA ARG A 80 -22.11 -25.74 -10.31
C ARG A 80 -21.52 -26.82 -11.20
N ASP A 81 -21.94 -28.02 -10.81
CA ASP A 81 -21.98 -29.33 -11.47
C ASP A 81 -21.54 -29.42 -12.95
#